data_AF-A0A1L7LH83-F1
#
_entry.id   AF-A0A1L7LH83-F1
#
_cell.length_a   1.000
_cell.length_b   1.000
_cell.length_c   1.000
_cell.angle_alpha   90.00
_cell.angle_beta   90.00
_cell.angle_gamma   90.00
#
_symmetry.space_group_name_H-M   'P 1'
#
loop_
_entity.id
_entity.type
_entity.pdbx_description
1 polymer ?
#
loop_
_entity_poly.entity_id
_entity_poly.type
_entity_poly.pdbx_seq_one_letter_code
_entity_poly.pdbx_strand_id
1 'polypeptide(L)'
;MGNKSVYVKKKFSDGTIKSNKQSLKDIADGSTVQLDVPNQLNQDTAQQLLNTAFEKFSVHASNQQDPTDLNTVFENGSNNDVYKALKESIKQKMMVDSRKPSSFTITSVSLSDLHQTGMKTYTLSYALTYDYYYDEATDQEKKTSGHLLQNITGQIQVKKIETGYTISKSVSGPTVVSEDNQVKSPMPLPEELIGTWEAKQDDKTITMTFSEDGTVIKKTDYKDDKKEDTTKTAKVEKTEKTSDGTYRYYYQSGDRAAFTVLDDIGANDQYTYGVKISGSSITTVYWESGDTSGSPKTGISLTKK
;
A
#
# COMPACT_ATOMS: atom_id res chain seq x y z
N MET A 1 -35.12 6.82 61.87
CA MET A 1 -34.53 7.51 60.68
C MET A 1 -34.80 6.67 59.43
N GLY A 2 -35.62 7.18 58.52
CA GLY A 2 -36.18 6.42 57.38
C GLY A 2 -35.14 5.94 56.36
N ASN A 3 -35.45 4.81 55.71
CA ASN A 3 -34.68 4.20 54.62
C ASN A 3 -34.70 5.09 53.37
N LYS A 4 -33.86 6.13 53.34
CA LYS A 4 -33.64 6.91 52.12
C LYS A 4 -32.58 6.20 51.28
N SER A 5 -32.90 5.95 50.02
CA SER A 5 -31.98 5.39 49.04
C SER A 5 -31.54 6.46 48.05
N VAL A 6 -30.31 6.33 47.54
CA VAL A 6 -29.78 7.16 46.47
C VAL A 6 -29.47 6.31 45.24
N TYR A 7 -29.47 6.94 44.07
CA TYR A 7 -29.09 6.32 42.80
C TYR A 7 -28.64 7.42 41.84
N VAL A 8 -27.78 7.06 40.89
CA VAL A 8 -27.35 7.94 39.80
C VAL A 8 -28.23 7.67 38.58
N LYS A 9 -28.54 8.70 37.80
CA LYS A 9 -29.28 8.55 36.54
C LYS A 9 -28.67 9.38 35.43
N LYS A 10 -28.72 8.87 34.20
CA LYS A 10 -28.41 9.60 32.98
C LYS A 10 -29.66 9.63 32.10
N LYS A 11 -30.06 10.84 31.69
CA LYS A 11 -31.20 11.05 30.79
C LYS A 11 -30.69 11.12 29.35
N PHE A 12 -31.36 10.37 28.48
CA PHE A 12 -31.21 10.40 27.03
C PHE A 12 -32.54 10.86 26.41
N SER A 13 -32.55 11.13 25.10
CA SER A 13 -33.79 11.45 24.38
C SER A 13 -34.77 10.26 24.36
N ASP A 14 -34.24 9.04 24.35
CA ASP A 14 -35.01 7.78 24.32
C ASP A 14 -35.32 7.20 25.71
N GLY A 15 -34.91 7.87 26.80
CA GLY A 15 -35.31 7.51 28.15
C GLY A 15 -34.28 7.82 29.23
N THR A 16 -34.19 6.99 30.27
CA THR A 16 -33.28 7.24 31.41
C THR A 16 -32.69 5.94 31.90
N ILE A 17 -31.37 5.90 31.99
CA ILE A 17 -30.65 4.80 32.65
C ILE A 17 -30.42 5.18 34.11
N LYS A 18 -30.55 4.21 35.02
CA LYS A 18 -30.37 4.38 36.46
C LYS A 18 -29.42 3.32 36.99
N SER A 19 -28.62 3.69 37.98
CA SER A 19 -27.84 2.73 38.78
C SER A 19 -28.77 1.93 39.69
N ASN A 20 -28.22 0.90 40.32
CA ASN A 20 -28.87 0.27 41.47
C ASN A 20 -29.06 1.31 42.60
N LYS A 21 -30.15 1.16 43.35
CA LYS A 21 -30.39 1.99 44.54
C LYS A 21 -29.50 1.51 45.67
N GLN A 22 -28.81 2.44 46.32
CA GLN A 22 -28.02 2.18 47.53
C GLN A 22 -28.65 2.88 48.73
N SER A 23 -28.61 2.26 49.90
CA SER A 23 -29.05 2.90 51.14
C SER A 23 -28.10 4.03 51.49
N LEU A 24 -28.64 5.19 51.88
CA LEU A 24 -27.81 6.32 52.30
C LEU A 24 -26.98 5.99 53.55
N LYS A 25 -27.43 5.05 54.39
CA LYS A 25 -26.70 4.61 55.59
C LYS A 25 -25.46 3.78 55.27
N ASP A 26 -25.43 3.18 54.08
CA ASP A 26 -24.35 2.27 53.65
C ASP A 26 -23.26 3.01 52.87
N ILE A 27 -23.41 4.33 52.69
CA ILE A 27 -22.47 5.19 51.97
C ILE A 27 -21.67 5.98 53.01
N ALA A 28 -20.40 5.62 53.18
CA ALA A 28 -19.49 6.35 54.06
C ALA A 28 -19.18 7.74 53.51
N ASP A 29 -18.83 8.67 54.40
CA ASP A 29 -18.43 10.02 53.99
C ASP A 29 -17.19 9.96 53.06
N GLY A 30 -17.21 10.77 52.00
CA GLY A 30 -16.20 10.73 50.93
C GLY A 30 -16.34 9.60 49.90
N SER A 31 -17.36 8.72 49.99
CA SER A 31 -17.59 7.67 48.98
C SER A 31 -18.12 8.23 47.65
N THR A 32 -17.81 7.53 46.54
CA THR A 32 -18.38 7.83 45.21
C THR A 32 -19.54 6.87 44.89
N VAL A 33 -20.67 7.39 44.41
CA VAL A 33 -21.75 6.60 43.81
C VAL A 33 -21.68 6.74 42.29
N GLN A 34 -21.63 5.63 41.56
CA GLN A 34 -21.46 5.62 40.10
C GLN A 34 -22.68 5.07 39.36
N LEU A 35 -22.76 5.38 38.05
CA LEU A 35 -23.79 4.83 37.17
C LEU A 35 -23.36 3.44 36.69
N ASP A 36 -23.70 2.41 37.45
CA ASP A 36 -23.26 1.05 37.16
C ASP A 36 -24.33 0.29 36.38
N VAL A 37 -24.14 0.21 35.06
CA VAL A 37 -25.08 -0.44 34.15
C VAL A 37 -24.40 -1.67 33.56
N PRO A 38 -24.90 -2.89 33.87
CA PRO A 38 -24.24 -4.09 33.41
C PRO A 38 -24.26 -4.20 31.87
N ASN A 39 -23.19 -4.78 31.33
CA ASN A 39 -23.01 -5.05 29.91
C ASN A 39 -23.14 -3.76 29.07
N GLN A 40 -22.44 -2.69 29.45
CA GLN A 40 -22.27 -1.50 28.62
C GLN A 40 -21.22 -1.78 27.53
N LEU A 41 -21.35 -1.11 26.38
CA LEU A 41 -20.38 -1.31 25.29
C LEU A 41 -19.08 -0.63 25.70
N ASN A 42 -17.99 -1.41 25.78
CA ASN A 42 -16.66 -0.90 26.04
C ASN A 42 -15.82 -0.90 24.74
N GLN A 43 -14.63 -0.31 24.80
CA GLN A 43 -13.75 -0.17 23.62
C GLN A 43 -13.35 -1.52 23.04
N ASP A 44 -12.97 -2.50 23.86
CA ASP A 44 -12.55 -3.83 23.39
C ASP A 44 -13.69 -4.56 22.65
N THR A 45 -14.89 -4.54 23.22
CA THR A 45 -16.07 -5.17 22.62
C THR A 45 -16.47 -4.44 21.33
N ALA A 46 -16.35 -3.11 21.30
CA ALA A 46 -16.61 -2.33 20.10
C ALA A 46 -15.58 -2.60 18.98
N GLN A 47 -14.30 -2.70 19.33
CA GLN A 47 -13.24 -3.07 18.39
C GLN A 47 -13.45 -4.48 17.83
N GLN A 48 -13.82 -5.44 18.68
CA GLN A 48 -14.15 -6.80 18.24
C GLN A 48 -15.34 -6.81 17.28
N LEU A 49 -16.40 -6.05 17.59
CA LEU A 49 -17.56 -5.92 16.69
C LEU A 49 -17.15 -5.36 15.31
N LEU A 50 -16.29 -4.33 15.27
CA LEU A 50 -15.75 -3.79 14.02
C LEU A 50 -14.94 -4.85 13.27
N ASN A 51 -14.01 -5.53 13.95
CA ASN A 51 -13.19 -6.57 13.33
C ASN A 51 -14.06 -7.67 12.69
N THR A 52 -15.05 -8.19 13.41
CA THR A 52 -15.98 -9.19 12.88
C THR A 52 -16.78 -8.63 11.70
N ALA A 53 -17.27 -7.39 11.78
CA ALA A 53 -18.00 -6.76 10.68
C ALA A 53 -17.17 -6.65 9.40
N PHE A 54 -15.91 -6.21 9.52
CA PHE A 54 -15.02 -6.05 8.38
C PHE A 54 -14.43 -7.37 7.88
N GLU A 55 -14.31 -8.39 8.73
CA GLU A 55 -14.03 -9.76 8.30
C GLU A 55 -15.16 -10.31 7.41
N LYS A 56 -16.43 -10.14 7.82
CA LYS A 56 -17.59 -10.51 6.99
C LYS A 56 -17.60 -9.75 5.66
N PHE A 57 -17.30 -8.45 5.68
CA PHE A 57 -17.18 -7.66 4.46
C PHE A 57 -16.01 -8.11 3.56
N SER A 58 -14.87 -8.50 4.14
CA SER A 58 -13.70 -9.00 3.38
C SER A 58 -14.03 -10.27 2.59
N VAL A 59 -14.87 -11.15 3.14
CA VAL A 59 -15.38 -12.34 2.42
C VAL A 59 -16.17 -11.93 1.18
N HIS A 60 -17.07 -10.95 1.30
CA HIS A 60 -17.80 -10.42 0.14
C HIS A 60 -16.88 -9.78 -0.88
N ALA A 61 -15.94 -8.94 -0.43
CA ALA A 61 -15.03 -8.25 -1.33
C ALA A 61 -14.15 -9.22 -2.14
N SER A 62 -13.78 -10.36 -1.54
CA SER A 62 -12.98 -11.40 -2.20
C SER A 62 -13.79 -12.31 -3.12
N ASN A 63 -14.98 -12.74 -2.69
CA ASN A 63 -15.74 -13.81 -3.34
C ASN A 63 -17.01 -13.32 -4.07
N GLN A 64 -17.34 -12.04 -3.95
CA GLN A 64 -18.58 -11.42 -4.44
C GLN A 64 -19.85 -12.11 -3.91
N GLN A 65 -19.75 -12.75 -2.75
CA GLN A 65 -20.84 -13.46 -2.09
C GLN A 65 -21.03 -12.95 -0.67
N ASP A 66 -22.29 -12.70 -0.31
CA ASP A 66 -22.66 -12.29 1.04
C ASP A 66 -22.51 -13.48 2.03
N PRO A 67 -21.80 -13.32 3.16
CA PRO A 67 -21.76 -14.35 4.19
C PRO A 67 -23.16 -14.73 4.71
N THR A 68 -23.35 -16.02 5.02
CA THR A 68 -24.67 -16.56 5.43
C THR A 68 -25.14 -16.07 6.80
N ASP A 69 -24.22 -15.60 7.64
CA ASP A 69 -24.45 -15.17 9.02
C ASP A 69 -24.31 -13.65 9.22
N LEU A 70 -24.45 -12.85 8.15
CA LEU A 70 -24.38 -11.38 8.21
C LEU A 70 -25.33 -10.75 9.25
N ASN A 71 -26.50 -11.36 9.46
CA ASN A 71 -27.51 -10.89 10.42
C ASN A 71 -27.06 -10.98 11.89
N THR A 72 -25.96 -11.69 12.18
CA THR A 72 -25.37 -11.73 13.52
C THR A 72 -24.63 -10.44 13.88
N VAL A 73 -24.20 -9.68 12.86
CA VAL A 73 -23.41 -8.44 13.04
C VAL A 73 -24.18 -7.22 12.55
N PHE A 74 -24.76 -7.30 11.35
CA PHE A 74 -25.51 -6.20 10.73
C PHE A 74 -27.02 -6.41 10.88
N GLU A 75 -27.73 -5.42 11.40
CA GLU A 75 -29.19 -5.45 11.53
C GLU A 75 -29.80 -5.60 10.12
N ASN A 76 -30.68 -6.59 9.93
CA ASN A 76 -31.23 -6.98 8.62
C ASN A 76 -30.20 -7.55 7.61
N GLY A 77 -29.02 -7.98 8.07
CA GLY A 77 -28.01 -8.67 7.27
C GLY A 77 -27.59 -7.88 6.03
N SER A 78 -27.69 -8.49 4.84
CA SER A 78 -27.30 -7.87 3.57
C SER A 78 -28.11 -6.62 3.20
N ASN A 79 -29.28 -6.43 3.82
CA ASN A 79 -30.11 -5.24 3.61
C ASN A 79 -29.67 -4.03 4.44
N ASN A 80 -28.72 -4.20 5.36
CA ASN A 80 -28.20 -3.11 6.19
C ASN A 80 -27.53 -2.01 5.36
N ASP A 81 -27.80 -0.75 5.70
CA ASP A 81 -27.27 0.40 4.95
C ASP A 81 -25.75 0.54 5.06
N VAL A 82 -25.15 0.19 6.21
CA VAL A 82 -23.69 0.18 6.37
C VAL A 82 -23.08 -0.85 5.41
N TYR A 83 -23.61 -2.06 5.42
CA TYR A 83 -23.09 -3.14 4.59
C TYR A 83 -23.23 -2.83 3.09
N LYS A 84 -24.37 -2.27 2.67
CA LYS A 84 -24.57 -1.77 1.30
C LYS A 84 -23.57 -0.68 0.93
N ALA A 85 -23.32 0.28 1.83
CA ALA A 85 -22.37 1.36 1.59
C ALA A 85 -20.93 0.83 1.48
N LEU A 86 -20.56 -0.17 2.27
CA LEU A 86 -19.27 -0.87 2.13
C LEU A 86 -19.14 -1.56 0.76
N LYS A 87 -20.19 -2.28 0.31
CA LYS A 87 -20.20 -2.89 -1.03
C LYS A 87 -20.06 -1.86 -2.14
N GLU A 88 -20.76 -0.73 -2.04
CA GLU A 88 -20.66 0.35 -3.01
C GLU A 88 -19.27 0.99 -3.00
N SER A 89 -18.61 1.10 -1.84
CA SER A 89 -17.28 1.73 -1.71
C SER A 89 -16.18 1.05 -2.52
N ILE A 90 -16.27 -0.27 -2.74
CA ILE A 90 -15.28 -1.02 -3.52
C ILE A 90 -15.70 -1.22 -4.98
N LYS A 91 -16.97 -0.97 -5.31
CA LYS A 91 -17.57 -1.32 -6.60
C LYS A 91 -16.87 -0.66 -7.78
N GLN A 92 -16.50 0.62 -7.65
CA GLN A 92 -15.81 1.34 -8.71
C GLN A 92 -14.52 0.60 -9.12
N LYS A 93 -13.63 0.31 -8.17
CA LYS A 93 -12.35 -0.37 -8.45
C LYS A 93 -12.48 -1.85 -8.79
N MET A 94 -13.41 -2.56 -8.15
CA MET A 94 -13.52 -4.02 -8.28
C MET A 94 -14.37 -4.45 -9.49
N MET A 95 -15.32 -3.62 -9.93
CA MET A 95 -16.32 -4.03 -10.93
C MET A 95 -16.40 -3.11 -12.15
N VAL A 96 -16.22 -1.80 -11.97
CA VAL A 96 -16.47 -0.79 -13.01
C VAL A 96 -15.20 -0.40 -13.76
N ASP A 97 -14.10 -0.20 -13.04
CA ASP A 97 -12.84 0.24 -13.63
C ASP A 97 -12.35 -0.74 -14.71
N SER A 98 -11.78 -0.18 -15.78
CA SER A 98 -11.26 -0.96 -16.91
C SER A 98 -10.12 -1.87 -16.49
N ARG A 99 -9.28 -1.38 -15.56
CA ARG A 99 -8.24 -2.16 -14.90
C ARG A 99 -8.70 -2.54 -13.50
N LYS A 100 -8.98 -3.82 -13.32
CA LYS A 100 -9.38 -4.38 -12.03
C LYS A 100 -8.14 -4.82 -11.25
N PRO A 101 -8.13 -4.65 -9.92
CA PRO A 101 -7.09 -5.20 -9.08
C PRO A 101 -7.15 -6.73 -9.12
N SER A 102 -5.99 -7.35 -8.98
CA SER A 102 -5.82 -8.80 -8.91
C SER A 102 -6.26 -9.37 -7.57
N SER A 103 -6.13 -8.57 -6.49
CA SER A 103 -6.66 -8.93 -5.17
C SER A 103 -7.03 -7.70 -4.35
N PHE A 104 -7.80 -7.94 -3.30
CA PHE A 104 -8.23 -6.95 -2.34
C PHE A 104 -8.10 -7.50 -0.93
N THR A 105 -7.57 -6.71 0.00
CA THR A 105 -7.56 -7.05 1.43
C THR A 105 -7.84 -5.82 2.29
N ILE A 106 -8.33 -6.05 3.51
CA ILE A 106 -8.42 -5.03 4.55
C ILE A 106 -7.27 -5.29 5.53
N THR A 107 -6.29 -4.39 5.55
CA THR A 107 -5.04 -4.59 6.30
C THR A 107 -5.07 -3.98 7.69
N SER A 108 -5.99 -3.04 7.94
CA SER A 108 -6.17 -2.41 9.24
C SER A 108 -7.65 -2.12 9.52
N VAL A 109 -8.06 -2.27 10.78
CA VAL A 109 -9.37 -1.88 11.30
C VAL A 109 -9.16 -1.33 12.70
N SER A 110 -9.60 -0.12 12.96
CA SER A 110 -9.42 0.54 14.25
C SER A 110 -10.64 1.34 14.68
N LEU A 111 -10.96 1.25 15.96
CA LEU A 111 -11.91 2.11 16.64
C LEU A 111 -11.22 3.43 17.00
N SER A 112 -11.72 4.53 16.46
CA SER A 112 -11.21 5.86 16.77
C SER A 112 -11.97 6.52 17.93
N ASP A 113 -13.27 6.25 18.04
CA ASP A 113 -14.11 6.86 19.08
C ASP A 113 -15.37 6.02 19.37
N LEU A 114 -15.85 6.09 20.62
CA LEU A 114 -17.02 5.38 21.13
C LEU A 114 -17.84 6.30 22.03
N HIS A 115 -19.09 6.54 21.66
CA HIS A 115 -20.00 7.40 22.40
C HIS A 115 -21.39 6.77 22.55
N GLN A 116 -21.89 6.69 23.80
CA GLN A 116 -23.28 6.28 24.05
C GLN A 116 -24.23 7.45 23.72
N THR A 117 -25.14 7.23 22.78
CA THR A 117 -26.07 8.25 22.26
C THR A 117 -27.52 8.05 22.72
N GLY A 118 -27.85 6.87 23.26
CA GLY A 118 -29.15 6.56 23.84
C GLY A 118 -29.09 5.45 24.88
N MET A 119 -30.24 5.04 25.40
CA MET A 119 -30.33 3.99 26.41
C MET A 119 -29.68 2.67 25.96
N LYS A 120 -29.84 2.35 24.67
CA LYS A 120 -29.33 1.12 24.05
C LYS A 120 -28.53 1.40 22.77
N THR A 121 -28.21 2.65 22.47
CA THR A 121 -27.55 3.04 21.21
C THR A 121 -26.23 3.73 21.46
N TYR A 122 -25.28 3.45 20.58
CA TYR A 122 -23.92 3.95 20.59
C TYR A 122 -23.56 4.41 19.18
N THR A 123 -22.66 5.37 19.08
CA THR A 123 -21.97 5.74 17.85
C THR A 123 -20.52 5.29 17.96
N LEU A 124 -20.03 4.61 16.92
CA LEU A 124 -18.64 4.22 16.77
C LEU A 124 -18.06 4.97 15.58
N SER A 125 -16.90 5.60 15.78
CA SER A 125 -16.07 6.10 14.68
C SER A 125 -14.96 5.09 14.40
N TYR A 126 -14.75 4.76 13.13
CA TYR A 126 -13.74 3.78 12.73
C TYR A 126 -12.83 4.33 11.62
N ALA A 127 -11.63 3.76 11.55
CA ALA A 127 -10.71 3.90 10.44
C ALA A 127 -10.23 2.52 9.97
N LEU A 128 -10.04 2.38 8.66
CA LEU A 128 -9.58 1.13 8.04
C LEU A 128 -8.71 1.42 6.81
N THR A 129 -7.93 0.43 6.39
CA THR A 129 -7.10 0.50 5.18
C THR A 129 -7.49 -0.60 4.20
N TYR A 130 -7.88 -0.21 2.99
CA TYR A 130 -8.00 -1.10 1.85
C TYR A 130 -6.66 -1.19 1.12
N ASP A 131 -6.27 -2.41 0.76
CA ASP A 131 -5.13 -2.68 -0.10
C ASP A 131 -5.62 -3.38 -1.37
N TYR A 132 -5.50 -2.67 -2.49
CA TYR A 132 -5.75 -3.20 -3.82
C TYR A 132 -4.41 -3.53 -4.47
N TYR A 133 -4.16 -4.80 -4.74
CA TYR A 133 -2.97 -5.22 -5.47
C TYR A 133 -3.27 -5.33 -6.95
N TYR A 134 -2.40 -4.76 -7.78
CA TYR A 134 -2.44 -4.86 -9.23
C TYR A 134 -1.23 -5.65 -9.73
N ASP A 135 -1.50 -6.76 -10.40
CA ASP A 135 -0.46 -7.52 -11.09
C ASP A 135 -0.12 -6.91 -12.46
N GLU A 136 1.09 -7.15 -12.98
CA GLU A 136 1.50 -6.71 -14.31
C GLU A 136 0.54 -7.23 -15.40
N ALA A 137 -0.05 -8.41 -15.20
CA ALA A 137 -1.01 -9.00 -16.12
C ALA A 137 -2.26 -8.13 -16.33
N THR A 138 -2.57 -7.24 -15.39
CA THR A 138 -3.70 -6.30 -15.47
C THR A 138 -3.40 -5.05 -16.31
N ASP A 139 -2.14 -4.83 -16.71
CA ASP A 139 -1.69 -3.70 -17.53
C ASP A 139 -0.64 -4.18 -18.54
N GLN A 140 -1.09 -4.81 -19.62
CA GLN A 140 -0.20 -5.40 -20.64
C GLN A 140 0.64 -4.36 -21.39
N GLU A 141 0.22 -3.10 -21.42
CA GLU A 141 0.91 -2.03 -22.14
C GLU A 141 2.11 -1.51 -21.35
N LYS A 142 1.90 -1.12 -20.09
CA LYS A 142 2.95 -0.51 -19.26
C LYS A 142 3.56 -1.49 -18.26
N LYS A 143 3.02 -2.72 -18.19
CA LYS A 143 3.41 -3.79 -17.28
C LYS A 143 3.46 -3.34 -15.82
N THR A 144 2.63 -2.39 -15.41
CA THR A 144 2.74 -1.84 -14.05
C THR A 144 2.22 -2.82 -13.01
N SER A 145 2.82 -2.84 -11.83
CA SER A 145 2.36 -3.63 -10.69
C SER A 145 2.56 -2.87 -9.38
N GLY A 146 1.86 -3.32 -8.33
CA GLY A 146 2.03 -2.78 -6.99
C GLY A 146 0.71 -2.60 -6.25
N HIS A 147 0.79 -1.84 -5.16
CA HIS A 147 -0.31 -1.65 -4.23
C HIS A 147 -0.95 -0.27 -4.40
N LEU A 148 -2.25 -0.22 -4.21
CA LEU A 148 -3.00 1.01 -4.02
C LEU A 148 -3.65 0.95 -2.64
N LEU A 149 -3.13 1.74 -1.71
CA LEU A 149 -3.61 1.77 -0.33
C LEU A 149 -4.62 2.92 -0.18
N GLN A 150 -5.82 2.61 0.31
CA GLN A 150 -6.82 3.63 0.63
C GLN A 150 -7.15 3.62 2.11
N ASN A 151 -6.92 4.73 2.79
CA ASN A 151 -7.39 4.92 4.16
C ASN A 151 -8.80 5.46 4.13
N ILE A 152 -9.67 4.86 4.93
CA ILE A 152 -11.10 5.13 4.96
C ILE A 152 -11.53 5.38 6.39
N THR A 153 -12.44 6.33 6.56
CA THR A 153 -13.10 6.58 7.84
C THR A 153 -14.60 6.51 7.70
N GLY A 154 -15.30 6.29 8.81
CA GLY A 154 -16.74 6.39 8.86
C GLY A 154 -17.26 6.33 10.28
N GLN A 155 -18.58 6.50 10.39
CA GLN A 155 -19.29 6.37 11.66
C GLN A 155 -20.51 5.49 11.50
N ILE A 156 -20.70 4.58 12.45
CA ILE A 156 -21.86 3.70 12.51
C ILE A 156 -22.60 3.87 13.82
N GLN A 157 -23.91 3.62 13.77
CA GLN A 157 -24.70 3.41 14.96
C GLN A 157 -24.74 1.92 15.29
N VAL A 158 -24.57 1.64 16.58
CA VAL A 158 -24.66 0.30 17.16
C VAL A 158 -25.77 0.27 18.18
N LYS A 159 -26.50 -0.84 18.22
CA LYS A 159 -27.63 -1.08 19.13
C LYS A 159 -27.35 -2.28 20.00
N LYS A 160 -27.60 -2.14 21.30
CA LYS A 160 -27.60 -3.22 22.27
C LYS A 160 -28.86 -4.08 22.08
N ILE A 161 -28.65 -5.37 21.90
CA ILE A 161 -29.67 -6.41 21.83
C ILE A 161 -29.53 -7.35 23.04
N GLU A 162 -30.39 -8.36 23.15
CA GLU A 162 -30.36 -9.29 24.30
C GLU A 162 -29.05 -10.07 24.39
N THR A 163 -28.49 -10.46 23.25
CA THR A 163 -27.30 -11.32 23.14
C THR A 163 -25.99 -10.55 22.90
N GLY A 164 -26.02 -9.22 22.84
CA GLY A 164 -24.83 -8.41 22.55
C GLY A 164 -25.14 -7.10 21.81
N TYR A 165 -24.47 -6.89 20.69
CA TYR A 165 -24.53 -5.64 19.91
C TYR A 165 -24.64 -5.93 18.42
N THR A 166 -25.37 -5.07 17.70
CA THR A 166 -25.50 -5.13 16.24
C THR A 166 -25.34 -3.74 15.63
N ILE A 167 -24.78 -3.69 14.43
CA ILE A 167 -24.64 -2.49 13.61
C ILE A 167 -26.00 -2.19 12.98
N SER A 168 -26.61 -1.07 13.37
CA SER A 168 -27.96 -0.73 12.92
C SER A 168 -27.96 0.08 11.63
N LYS A 169 -27.18 1.15 11.55
CA LYS A 169 -27.17 2.06 10.40
C LYS A 169 -25.88 2.86 10.27
N SER A 170 -25.66 3.39 9.08
CA SER A 170 -24.60 4.37 8.84
C SER A 170 -24.99 5.71 9.46
N VAL A 171 -24.01 6.36 10.10
CA VAL A 171 -24.09 7.75 10.54
C VAL A 171 -23.38 8.64 9.51
N SER A 172 -22.21 8.20 9.05
CA SER A 172 -21.46 8.82 7.94
C SER A 172 -20.49 7.81 7.32
N GLY A 173 -20.05 8.08 6.09
CA GLY A 173 -19.13 7.23 5.37
C GLY A 173 -19.70 5.86 4.97
N PRO A 174 -18.85 4.93 4.50
CA PRO A 174 -17.39 5.04 4.41
C PRO A 174 -16.91 6.17 3.49
N THR A 175 -15.81 6.82 3.83
CA THR A 175 -15.21 7.92 3.06
C THR A 175 -13.71 7.72 2.96
N VAL A 176 -13.18 7.75 1.73
CA VAL A 176 -11.73 7.72 1.47
C VAL A 176 -11.14 9.06 1.93
N VAL A 177 -10.17 9.00 2.85
CA VAL A 177 -9.49 10.19 3.38
C VAL A 177 -8.10 10.37 2.80
N SER A 178 -7.46 9.30 2.35
CA SER A 178 -6.20 9.35 1.61
C SER A 178 -6.04 8.14 0.71
N GLU A 179 -5.27 8.31 -0.35
CA GLU A 179 -4.86 7.25 -1.27
C GLU A 179 -3.34 7.33 -1.46
N ASP A 180 -2.66 6.20 -1.38
CA ASP A 180 -1.23 6.03 -1.68
C ASP A 180 -1.10 5.04 -2.84
N ASN A 181 -0.70 5.55 -4.00
CA ASN A 181 -0.57 4.77 -5.22
C ASN A 181 0.88 4.35 -5.45
N GLN A 182 1.14 3.08 -5.19
CA GLN A 182 2.44 2.44 -5.36
C GLN A 182 2.50 1.58 -6.63
N VAL A 183 1.51 1.68 -7.52
CA VAL A 183 1.50 0.97 -8.80
C VAL A 183 2.47 1.64 -9.76
N LYS A 184 3.54 0.93 -10.12
CA LYS A 184 4.64 1.45 -10.96
C LYS A 184 5.02 0.44 -12.02
N SER A 185 5.60 0.91 -13.12
CA SER A 185 6.22 0.02 -14.11
C SER A 185 7.44 -0.66 -13.48
N PRO A 186 7.75 -1.91 -13.84
CA PRO A 186 9.00 -2.53 -13.46
C PRO A 186 10.14 -1.62 -13.90
N MET A 187 11.04 -1.28 -12.97
CA MET A 187 12.24 -0.52 -13.28
C MET A 187 13.30 -1.49 -13.81
N PRO A 188 13.59 -1.52 -15.12
CA PRO A 188 14.63 -2.38 -15.68
C PRO A 188 16.02 -2.08 -15.14
N LEU A 189 16.25 -0.87 -14.64
CA LEU A 189 17.51 -0.39 -14.13
C LEU A 189 17.36 0.06 -12.66
N PRO A 190 18.41 -0.08 -11.82
CA PRO A 190 18.41 0.47 -10.46
C PRO A 190 18.23 1.98 -10.48
N GLU A 191 17.47 2.52 -9.52
CA GLU A 191 17.19 3.96 -9.44
C GLU A 191 18.47 4.80 -9.36
N GLU A 192 19.50 4.29 -8.68
CA GLU A 192 20.79 4.97 -8.53
C GLU A 192 21.53 5.16 -9.87
N LEU A 193 21.27 4.27 -10.85
CA LEU A 193 21.88 4.31 -12.18
C LEU A 193 21.24 5.36 -13.08
N ILE A 194 19.98 5.73 -12.83
CA ILE A 194 19.22 6.66 -13.68
C ILE A 194 19.90 8.04 -13.70
N GLY A 195 19.99 8.60 -14.91
CA GLY A 195 20.64 9.88 -15.19
C GLY A 195 21.79 9.78 -16.19
N THR A 196 22.62 10.82 -16.22
CA THR A 196 23.73 10.97 -17.17
C THR A 196 25.07 10.88 -16.46
N TRP A 197 26.00 10.15 -17.08
CA TRP A 197 27.33 9.85 -16.57
C TRP A 197 28.38 10.19 -17.63
N GLU A 198 29.51 10.74 -17.21
CA GLU A 198 30.53 11.25 -18.09
C GLU A 198 31.92 10.69 -17.75
N ALA A 199 32.71 10.37 -18.77
CA ALA A 199 34.13 10.11 -18.66
C ALA A 199 34.90 10.92 -19.72
N LYS A 200 35.93 11.63 -19.30
CA LYS A 200 36.82 12.38 -20.19
C LYS A 200 38.11 11.62 -20.40
N GLN A 201 38.49 11.48 -21.66
CA GLN A 201 39.76 10.91 -22.10
C GLN A 201 40.55 11.96 -22.90
N ASP A 202 41.79 11.61 -23.23
CA ASP A 202 42.70 12.55 -23.89
C ASP A 202 42.19 12.97 -25.28
N ASP A 203 41.56 12.07 -26.02
CA ASP A 203 41.09 12.30 -27.39
C ASP A 203 39.55 12.35 -27.54
N LYS A 204 38.78 12.02 -26.49
CA LYS A 204 37.32 11.96 -26.54
C LYS A 204 36.62 12.18 -25.18
N THR A 205 35.34 12.53 -25.23
CA THR A 205 34.43 12.53 -24.08
C THR A 205 33.34 11.50 -24.31
N ILE A 206 33.03 10.71 -23.27
CA ILE A 206 32.02 9.66 -23.35
C ILE A 206 30.91 10.01 -22.37
N THR A 207 29.69 10.04 -22.88
CA THR A 207 28.49 10.30 -22.09
C THR A 207 27.56 9.10 -22.17
N MET A 208 27.15 8.55 -21.03
CA MET A 208 26.13 7.51 -20.95
C MET A 208 24.90 8.03 -20.24
N THR A 209 23.72 7.90 -20.85
CA THR A 209 22.43 8.26 -20.24
C THR A 209 21.60 7.00 -20.04
N PHE A 210 21.14 6.78 -18.82
CA PHE A 210 20.26 5.68 -18.43
C PHE A 210 18.89 6.24 -18.07
N SER A 211 17.86 5.77 -18.78
CA SER A 211 16.47 6.18 -18.58
C SER A 211 15.67 5.13 -17.80
N GLU A 212 14.61 5.57 -17.11
CA GLU A 212 13.75 4.69 -16.29
C GLU A 212 13.17 3.52 -17.09
N ASP A 213 12.93 3.70 -18.39
CA ASP A 213 12.36 2.67 -19.27
C ASP A 213 13.38 1.64 -19.77
N GLY A 214 14.63 1.69 -19.27
CA GLY A 214 15.71 0.78 -19.62
C GLY A 214 16.52 1.22 -20.84
N THR A 215 16.20 2.37 -21.43
CA THR A 215 16.99 2.91 -22.54
C THR A 215 18.36 3.37 -22.05
N VAL A 216 19.41 2.92 -22.75
CA VAL A 216 20.80 3.31 -22.54
C VAL A 216 21.33 3.96 -23.80
N ILE A 217 21.76 5.21 -23.69
CA ILE A 217 22.35 5.97 -24.79
C ILE A 217 23.82 6.24 -24.45
N LYS A 218 24.73 5.82 -25.33
CA LYS A 218 26.14 6.17 -25.28
C LYS A 218 26.47 7.16 -26.38
N LYS A 219 26.99 8.31 -26.01
CA LYS A 219 27.59 9.29 -26.93
C LYS A 219 29.10 9.31 -26.74
N THR A 220 29.82 9.41 -27.85
CA THR A 220 31.26 9.61 -27.87
C THR A 220 31.54 10.83 -28.72
N ASP A 221 32.05 11.88 -28.09
CA ASP A 221 32.39 13.15 -28.71
C ASP A 221 33.92 13.21 -28.84
N TYR A 222 34.45 13.18 -30.07
CA TYR A 222 35.89 13.22 -30.32
C TYR A 222 36.40 14.65 -30.34
N LYS A 223 37.64 14.87 -29.84
CA LYS A 223 38.30 16.17 -29.93
C LYS A 223 38.93 16.44 -31.30
N ASP A 224 39.14 15.38 -32.09
CA ASP A 224 39.65 15.48 -33.46
C ASP A 224 38.49 15.68 -34.43
N ASP A 225 38.40 16.86 -35.04
CA ASP A 225 37.35 17.23 -35.99
C ASP A 225 37.29 16.32 -37.24
N LYS A 226 38.29 15.45 -37.46
CA LYS A 226 38.30 14.45 -38.52
C LYS A 226 37.63 13.13 -38.13
N LYS A 227 37.36 12.91 -36.85
CA LYS A 227 36.63 11.74 -36.35
C LYS A 227 35.18 12.13 -36.11
N GLU A 228 34.26 11.36 -36.67
CA GLU A 228 32.83 11.60 -36.44
C GLU A 228 32.41 11.14 -35.04
N ASP A 229 31.65 11.99 -34.36
CA ASP A 229 30.99 11.64 -33.11
C ASP A 229 30.02 10.48 -33.30
N THR A 230 29.87 9.65 -32.28
CA THR A 230 29.01 8.46 -32.36
C THR A 230 27.94 8.48 -31.29
N THR A 231 26.73 8.04 -31.66
CA THR A 231 25.63 7.80 -30.72
C THR A 231 25.12 6.38 -30.89
N LYS A 232 25.13 5.60 -29.81
CA LYS A 232 24.64 4.23 -29.74
C LYS A 232 23.50 4.15 -28.74
N THR A 233 22.45 3.40 -29.06
CA THR A 233 21.28 3.24 -28.22
C THR A 233 20.93 1.77 -28.08
N ALA A 234 20.77 1.29 -26.85
CA ALA A 234 20.25 -0.03 -26.54
C ALA A 234 19.16 0.05 -25.48
N LYS A 235 18.43 -1.05 -25.31
CA LYS A 235 17.40 -1.18 -24.29
C LYS A 235 17.65 -2.41 -23.42
N VAL A 236 17.56 -2.20 -22.12
CA VAL A 236 17.68 -3.22 -21.07
C VAL A 236 16.28 -3.62 -20.61
N GLU A 237 15.98 -4.92 -20.63
CA GLU A 237 14.71 -5.47 -20.15
C GLU A 237 14.66 -5.52 -18.63
N LYS A 238 15.77 -5.91 -17.99
CA LYS A 238 15.92 -5.97 -16.54
C LYS A 238 17.38 -6.01 -16.13
N THR A 239 17.63 -5.80 -14.85
CA THR A 239 18.94 -5.96 -14.22
C THR A 239 18.90 -7.03 -13.14
N GLU A 240 20.03 -7.68 -12.92
CA GLU A 240 20.21 -8.65 -11.83
C GLU A 240 21.47 -8.29 -11.05
N LYS A 241 21.35 -8.15 -9.72
CA LYS A 241 22.50 -7.88 -8.86
C LYS A 241 23.33 -9.16 -8.72
N THR A 242 24.57 -9.15 -9.19
CA THR A 242 25.48 -10.31 -9.15
C THR A 242 26.41 -10.30 -7.95
N SER A 243 26.81 -9.12 -7.49
CA SER A 243 27.69 -8.90 -6.34
C SER A 243 27.55 -7.47 -5.82
N ASP A 244 28.37 -7.06 -4.84
CA ASP A 244 28.24 -5.75 -4.21
C ASP A 244 28.31 -4.60 -5.23
N GLY A 245 27.19 -3.86 -5.33
CA GLY A 245 26.95 -2.79 -6.31
C GLY A 245 26.98 -3.18 -7.79
N THR A 246 27.14 -4.46 -8.16
CA THR A 246 27.31 -4.88 -9.56
C THR A 246 26.04 -5.51 -10.12
N TYR A 247 25.61 -5.02 -11.28
CA TYR A 247 24.38 -5.42 -11.95
C TYR A 247 24.67 -5.89 -13.37
N ARG A 248 24.12 -7.04 -13.75
CA ARG A 248 24.09 -7.56 -15.10
C ARG A 248 22.88 -7.01 -15.85
N TYR A 249 23.05 -6.67 -17.13
CA TYR A 249 21.97 -6.30 -18.03
C TYR A 249 21.38 -7.52 -18.74
N TYR A 250 20.06 -7.58 -18.82
CA TYR A 250 19.35 -8.42 -19.77
C TYR A 250 18.98 -7.57 -20.98
N TYR A 251 19.64 -7.84 -22.10
CA TYR A 251 19.44 -7.09 -23.34
C TYR A 251 18.05 -7.35 -23.93
N GLN A 252 17.37 -6.27 -24.32
CA GLN A 252 16.10 -6.31 -25.04
C GLN A 252 16.29 -6.05 -26.54
N SER A 253 16.86 -4.90 -26.91
CA SER A 253 16.99 -4.46 -28.31
C SER A 253 18.05 -3.35 -28.49
N GLY A 254 18.39 -3.02 -29.74
CA GLY A 254 19.30 -1.93 -30.10
C GLY A 254 20.78 -2.32 -30.24
N ASP A 255 21.67 -1.34 -30.21
CA ASP A 255 23.12 -1.54 -30.40
C ASP A 255 23.83 -1.79 -29.06
N ARG A 256 24.22 -3.04 -28.80
CA ARG A 256 24.92 -3.45 -27.56
C ARG A 256 26.24 -2.71 -27.32
N ALA A 257 26.83 -2.08 -28.34
CA ALA A 257 27.96 -1.20 -28.14
C ALA A 257 27.63 -0.02 -27.21
N ALA A 258 26.34 0.29 -26.99
CA ALA A 258 25.90 1.25 -25.98
C ALA A 258 26.24 0.84 -24.54
N PHE A 259 26.49 -0.44 -24.25
CA PHE A 259 26.82 -0.92 -22.90
C PHE A 259 28.31 -1.00 -22.59
N THR A 260 29.16 -0.87 -23.61
CA THR A 260 30.62 -0.90 -23.45
C THR A 260 31.23 0.42 -23.84
N VAL A 261 32.30 0.78 -23.15
CA VAL A 261 33.12 1.96 -23.42
C VAL A 261 34.46 1.60 -24.07
N LEU A 262 34.74 0.30 -24.19
CA LEU A 262 35.90 -0.23 -24.87
C LEU A 262 35.58 -0.39 -26.36
N ASP A 263 36.32 0.34 -27.22
CA ASP A 263 36.07 0.40 -28.66
C ASP A 263 36.37 -0.94 -29.37
N ASP A 264 37.22 -1.78 -28.77
CA ASP A 264 37.74 -3.04 -29.31
C ASP A 264 36.79 -4.23 -29.15
N ILE A 265 35.94 -4.24 -28.12
CA ILE A 265 34.96 -5.32 -27.88
C ILE A 265 33.61 -5.09 -28.55
N GLY A 266 33.23 -3.84 -28.84
CA GLY A 266 32.06 -3.50 -29.65
C GLY A 266 30.73 -4.15 -29.20
N ALA A 267 29.84 -4.41 -30.16
CA ALA A 267 28.56 -5.10 -29.95
C ALA A 267 28.73 -6.63 -30.09
N ASN A 268 29.47 -7.26 -29.18
CA ASN A 268 29.70 -8.70 -29.24
C ASN A 268 28.63 -9.48 -28.43
N ASP A 269 27.97 -10.43 -29.09
CA ASP A 269 26.92 -11.29 -28.52
C ASP A 269 27.45 -12.37 -27.57
N GLN A 270 28.75 -12.66 -27.61
CA GLN A 270 29.38 -13.59 -26.68
C GLN A 270 29.50 -13.02 -25.26
N TYR A 271 29.40 -11.70 -25.12
CA TYR A 271 29.56 -11.02 -23.84
C TYR A 271 28.22 -10.71 -23.17
N THR A 272 28.23 -10.89 -21.85
CA THR A 272 27.20 -10.31 -20.98
C THR A 272 27.73 -8.98 -20.47
N TYR A 273 26.92 -7.92 -20.51
CA TYR A 273 27.30 -6.58 -20.07
C TYR A 273 26.61 -6.23 -18.76
N GLY A 274 27.16 -5.26 -18.04
CA GLY A 274 26.61 -4.75 -16.81
C GLY A 274 27.26 -3.46 -16.36
N VAL A 275 26.95 -3.06 -15.13
CA VAL A 275 27.55 -1.91 -14.47
C VAL A 275 27.77 -2.17 -13.00
N LYS A 276 28.87 -1.65 -12.47
CA LYS A 276 29.09 -1.49 -11.04
C LYS A 276 28.76 -0.06 -10.64
N ILE A 277 27.85 0.10 -9.69
CA ILE A 277 27.47 1.38 -9.11
C ILE A 277 28.27 1.59 -7.83
N SER A 278 28.85 2.78 -7.67
CA SER A 278 29.66 3.16 -6.51
C SER A 278 29.42 4.63 -6.18
N GLY A 279 28.26 4.89 -5.56
CA GLY A 279 27.80 6.23 -5.21
C GLY A 279 27.62 7.12 -6.44
N SER A 280 28.41 8.19 -6.54
CA SER A 280 28.41 9.13 -7.67
C SER A 280 29.30 8.70 -8.84
N SER A 281 29.75 7.44 -8.86
CA SER A 281 30.49 6.84 -9.97
C SER A 281 29.89 5.51 -10.41
N ILE A 282 30.05 5.19 -11.68
CA ILE A 282 29.76 3.88 -12.26
C ILE A 282 30.97 3.34 -13.00
N THR A 283 31.10 2.03 -13.08
CA THR A 283 32.10 1.36 -13.92
C THR A 283 31.39 0.36 -14.83
N THR A 284 31.55 0.47 -16.15
CA THR A 284 31.00 -0.55 -17.07
C THR A 284 31.72 -1.86 -16.86
N VAL A 285 30.99 -2.98 -16.94
CA VAL A 285 31.56 -4.33 -16.76
C VAL A 285 31.07 -5.30 -17.83
N TYR A 286 31.85 -6.35 -18.08
CA TYR A 286 31.43 -7.43 -18.96
C TYR A 286 31.99 -8.79 -18.53
N TRP A 287 31.31 -9.87 -18.96
CA TRP A 287 31.71 -11.26 -18.77
C TRP A 287 31.89 -11.94 -20.13
N GLU A 288 32.93 -12.77 -20.26
CA GLU A 288 33.28 -13.46 -21.52
C GLU A 288 32.41 -14.69 -21.82
N SER A 289 31.55 -15.06 -20.88
CA SER A 289 30.58 -16.15 -20.99
C SER A 289 29.25 -15.74 -20.36
N GLY A 290 28.17 -16.45 -20.70
CA GLY A 290 26.88 -16.32 -20.00
C GLY A 290 26.93 -16.76 -18.53
N ASP A 291 27.98 -17.50 -18.13
CA ASP A 291 28.30 -17.75 -16.73
C ASP A 291 28.89 -16.48 -16.09
N THR A 292 28.12 -15.91 -15.17
CA THR A 292 28.42 -14.65 -14.46
C THR A 292 28.83 -14.89 -13.01
N SER A 293 29.11 -16.15 -12.63
CA SER A 293 29.60 -16.52 -11.30
C SER A 293 31.03 -16.04 -11.02
N GLY A 294 31.81 -15.75 -12.07
CA GLY A 294 33.15 -15.19 -12.00
C GLY A 294 33.17 -13.65 -11.85
N SER A 295 34.34 -13.11 -11.51
CA SER A 295 34.55 -11.66 -11.47
C SER A 295 34.47 -11.07 -12.88
N PRO A 296 33.68 -9.99 -13.10
CA PRO A 296 33.64 -9.34 -14.39
C PRO A 296 34.97 -8.69 -14.75
N LYS A 297 35.22 -8.55 -16.06
CA LYS A 297 36.19 -7.59 -16.56
C LYS A 297 35.61 -6.19 -16.43
N THR A 298 36.45 -5.24 -16.05
CA THR A 298 36.07 -3.84 -15.85
C THR A 298 36.46 -3.00 -17.06
N GLY A 299 35.57 -2.11 -17.46
CA GLY A 299 35.82 -1.08 -18.46
C GLY A 299 36.11 0.25 -17.78
N ILE A 300 35.58 1.32 -18.39
CA ILE A 300 35.82 2.69 -17.95
C ILE A 300 34.88 3.08 -16.82
N SER A 301 35.41 3.90 -15.90
CA SER A 301 34.61 4.52 -14.86
C SER A 301 34.11 5.89 -15.31
N LEU A 302 32.84 6.18 -15.04
CA LEU A 302 32.17 7.43 -15.34
C LEU A 302 31.66 8.06 -14.05
N THR A 303 31.62 9.38 -14.01
CA THR A 303 31.10 10.17 -12.89
C THR A 303 29.76 10.78 -13.24
N LYS A 304 28.85 10.87 -12.27
CA LYS A 304 27.53 11.48 -12.49
C LYS A 304 27.70 12.95 -12.88
N LYS A 305 26.97 13.39 -13.90
CA LYS A 305 26.97 14.77 -14.39
C LYS A 305 26.06 15.66 -13.56
#